data_AF-K5WN59-F1
#
_entry.id   AF-K5WN59-F1
#
_cell.length_a   1.000
_cell.length_b   1.000
_cell.length_c   1.000
_cell.angle_alpha   90.00
_cell.angle_beta   90.00
_cell.angle_gamma   90.00
#
_symmetry.space_group_name_H-M   'P 1'
#
loop_
_entity.id
_entity.type
_entity.pdbx_description
1 polymer ?
#
loop_
_entity_poly.entity_id
_entity_poly.type
_entity_poly.pdbx_seq_one_letter_code
_entity_poly.pdbx_strand_id
1 'polypeptide(L)'
;MSSSIAYLTSRANFMQVSEDVPVTKARNPEKVDSPDVFEENKKELVTDLLVKAKQVEYLINSLPEPESEEAQAMRLQDLERQMTEADDDYVRAVNRAKNLHRRISEVLRDMLDEPDGLDNPG
;
A
#
# COMPACT_ATOMS: atom_id res chain seq x y z
N MET A 1 8.00 -16.10 -14.73
CA MET A 1 8.23 -16.74 -16.04
C MET A 1 9.32 -17.80 -15.98
N SER A 2 10.57 -17.47 -15.63
CA SER A 2 11.68 -18.45 -15.63
C SER A 2 11.46 -19.62 -14.68
N SER A 3 10.84 -19.38 -13.52
CA SER A 3 10.46 -20.42 -12.54
C SER A 3 9.45 -21.41 -13.11
N SER A 4 8.41 -20.93 -13.80
CA SER A 4 7.37 -21.77 -14.43
C SER A 4 7.98 -22.67 -15.51
N ILE A 5 8.88 -22.15 -16.33
CA ILE A 5 9.59 -22.92 -17.37
C ILE A 5 10.54 -23.95 -16.72
N ALA A 6 11.26 -23.56 -15.67
CA ALA A 6 12.12 -24.48 -14.93
C ALA A 6 11.31 -25.63 -14.31
N TYR A 7 10.14 -25.34 -13.75
CA TYR A 7 9.24 -26.35 -13.22
C TYR A 7 8.77 -27.33 -14.30
N LEU A 8 8.22 -26.83 -15.42
CA LEU A 8 7.74 -27.65 -16.54
C LEU A 8 8.84 -28.55 -17.12
N THR A 9 10.06 -28.03 -17.24
CA THR A 9 11.19 -28.76 -17.85
C THR A 9 11.85 -29.74 -16.89
N SER A 10 11.79 -29.53 -15.57
CA SER A 10 12.42 -30.39 -14.56
C SER A 10 11.50 -31.51 -14.05
N ARG A 11 10.19 -31.25 -13.95
CA ARG A 11 9.22 -32.19 -13.39
C ARG A 11 8.50 -33.08 -14.40
N ALA A 12 8.60 -32.80 -15.70
CA ALA A 12 8.01 -33.64 -16.75
C ALA A 12 8.79 -34.95 -16.96
N ASN A 13 8.06 -36.03 -17.28
CA ASN A 13 8.62 -37.32 -17.69
C ASN A 13 8.47 -37.56 -19.19
N PHE A 14 9.15 -38.59 -19.70
CA PHE A 14 8.95 -39.08 -21.06
C PHE A 14 7.62 -39.83 -21.19
N MET A 15 6.89 -39.57 -22.27
CA MET A 15 5.68 -40.33 -22.63
C MET A 15 5.94 -41.14 -23.88
N GLN A 16 5.42 -42.36 -23.92
CA GLN A 16 5.43 -43.17 -25.13
C GLN A 16 4.35 -42.67 -26.09
N VAL A 17 4.76 -42.21 -27.28
CA VAL A 17 3.84 -41.66 -28.30
C VAL A 17 3.52 -42.69 -29.38
N SER A 18 4.40 -43.68 -29.60
CA SER A 18 4.24 -44.75 -30.57
C SER A 18 4.52 -46.10 -29.90
N GLU A 19 3.71 -47.11 -30.21
CA GLU A 19 3.90 -48.48 -29.70
C GLU A 19 5.20 -49.12 -30.21
N ASP A 20 5.64 -48.72 -31.42
CA ASP A 20 6.85 -49.25 -32.07
C ASP A 20 8.16 -48.73 -31.48
N VAL A 21 8.10 -47.65 -30.69
CA VAL A 21 9.28 -47.00 -30.09
C VAL A 21 9.19 -47.05 -28.57
N PRO A 22 9.89 -48.00 -27.91
CA PRO A 22 9.87 -48.10 -26.46
C PRO A 22 10.64 -46.96 -25.81
N VAL A 23 10.14 -46.49 -24.66
CA VAL A 23 10.81 -45.47 -23.86
C VAL A 23 12.03 -46.09 -23.17
N THR A 24 13.23 -45.71 -23.62
CA THR A 24 14.50 -46.28 -23.14
C THR A 24 15.12 -45.53 -21.96
N LYS A 25 14.55 -44.37 -21.58
CA LYS A 25 15.01 -43.55 -20.46
C LYS A 25 13.82 -43.09 -19.63
N ALA A 26 13.94 -43.25 -18.32
CA ALA A 26 13.05 -42.65 -17.34
C ALA A 26 13.84 -41.68 -16.47
N ARG A 27 13.24 -40.55 -16.10
CA ARG A 27 13.83 -39.65 -15.11
C ARG A 27 13.68 -40.24 -13.71
N ASN A 28 14.50 -39.75 -12.77
CA ASN A 28 14.42 -40.16 -11.37
C ASN A 28 12.98 -39.94 -10.86
N PRO A 29 12.28 -40.99 -10.38
CA PRO A 29 10.89 -40.90 -9.95
C PRO A 29 10.66 -39.93 -8.79
N GLU A 30 11.66 -39.65 -7.95
CA GLU A 30 11.55 -38.63 -6.88
C GLU A 30 11.51 -37.19 -7.40
N LYS A 31 11.96 -36.98 -8.65
CA LYS A 31 12.06 -35.66 -9.29
C LYS A 31 10.95 -35.42 -10.31
N VAL A 32 10.07 -36.39 -10.51
CA VAL A 32 8.99 -36.35 -11.51
C VAL A 32 7.67 -36.35 -10.78
N ASP A 33 6.77 -35.48 -11.22
CA ASP A 33 5.43 -35.44 -10.65
C ASP A 33 4.54 -36.47 -11.36
N SER A 34 3.53 -37.00 -10.65
CA SER A 34 2.54 -37.87 -11.29
C SER A 34 1.76 -37.08 -12.34
N PRO A 35 1.20 -37.73 -13.38
CA PRO A 35 0.45 -37.03 -14.43
C PRO A 35 -0.66 -36.12 -13.89
N ASP A 36 -1.40 -36.58 -12.88
CA ASP A 36 -2.49 -35.82 -12.28
C ASP A 36 -1.97 -34.56 -11.56
N VAL A 37 -0.91 -34.70 -10.76
CA VAL A 37 -0.30 -33.56 -10.04
C VAL A 37 0.32 -32.58 -11.02
N PHE A 38 0.95 -33.07 -12.08
CA PHE A 38 1.58 -32.23 -13.10
C PHE A 38 0.56 -31.45 -13.93
N GLU A 39 -0.62 -32.02 -14.23
CA GLU A 39 -1.72 -31.30 -14.88
C GLU A 39 -2.35 -30.24 -13.97
N GLU A 40 -2.59 -30.55 -12.69
CA GLU A 40 -3.12 -29.56 -11.74
C GLU A 40 -2.15 -28.39 -11.54
N ASN A 41 -0.86 -28.67 -11.37
CA ASN A 41 0.16 -27.62 -11.23
C ASN A 41 0.28 -26.78 -12.51
N LYS A 42 0.07 -27.37 -13.70
CA LYS A 42 0.00 -26.60 -14.96
C LYS A 42 -1.18 -25.64 -14.97
N LYS A 43 -2.38 -26.07 -14.54
CA LYS A 43 -3.56 -25.21 -14.45
C LYS A 43 -3.35 -24.08 -13.44
N GLU A 44 -2.74 -24.37 -12.30
CA GLU A 44 -2.38 -23.37 -11.29
C GLU A 44 -1.43 -22.33 -11.86
N LEU A 45 -0.34 -22.76 -12.53
CA LEU A 45 0.63 -21.85 -13.15
C LEU A 45 -0.02 -20.92 -14.18
N VAL A 46 -0.93 -21.44 -15.02
CA VAL A 46 -1.67 -20.63 -16.00
C VAL A 46 -2.58 -19.62 -15.29
N THR A 47 -3.25 -20.06 -14.23
CA THR A 47 -4.15 -19.21 -13.44
C THR A 47 -3.38 -18.07 -12.78
N ASP A 48 -2.25 -18.35 -12.15
CA ASP A 48 -1.39 -17.32 -11.54
C ASP A 48 -0.89 -16.33 -12.59
N LEU A 49 -0.42 -16.82 -13.74
CA LEU A 49 0.01 -15.97 -14.85
C LEU A 49 -1.09 -15.00 -15.32
N LEU A 50 -2.31 -15.50 -15.46
CA LEU A 50 -3.45 -14.69 -15.88
C LEU A 50 -3.82 -13.66 -14.80
N VAL A 51 -3.83 -14.05 -13.54
CA VAL A 51 -4.09 -13.15 -12.41
C VAL A 51 -3.03 -12.05 -12.37
N LYS A 52 -1.74 -12.40 -12.52
CA LYS A 52 -0.64 -11.44 -12.54
C LYS A 52 -0.73 -10.49 -13.74
N ALA A 53 -1.08 -11.00 -14.93
CA ALA A 53 -1.31 -10.16 -16.09
C ALA A 53 -2.42 -9.13 -15.86
N LYS A 54 -3.56 -9.56 -15.32
CA LYS A 54 -4.66 -8.66 -14.95
C LYS A 54 -4.30 -7.67 -13.85
N GLN A 55 -3.51 -8.10 -12.86
CA GLN A 55 -3.00 -7.21 -11.82
C GLN A 55 -2.11 -6.11 -12.42
N VAL A 56 -1.21 -6.47 -13.33
CA VAL A 56 -0.36 -5.49 -14.03
C VAL A 56 -1.21 -4.53 -14.87
N GLU A 57 -2.18 -5.05 -15.62
CA GLU A 57 -3.12 -4.21 -16.39
C GLU A 57 -3.88 -3.23 -15.49
N TYR A 58 -4.41 -3.71 -14.36
CA TYR A 58 -5.08 -2.87 -13.39
C TYR A 58 -4.14 -1.80 -12.82
N LEU A 59 -2.90 -2.16 -12.48
CA LEU A 59 -1.91 -1.22 -11.95
C LEU A 59 -1.56 -0.15 -12.98
N ILE A 60 -1.35 -0.53 -14.26
CA ILE A 60 -1.09 0.40 -15.35
C ILE A 60 -2.26 1.39 -15.50
N ASN A 61 -3.49 0.89 -15.49
CA ASN A 61 -4.69 1.73 -15.60
C ASN A 61 -4.93 2.61 -14.36
N SER A 62 -4.35 2.23 -13.21
CA SER A 62 -4.43 2.99 -11.97
C SER A 62 -3.30 4.00 -11.81
N LEU A 63 -2.32 4.02 -12.72
CA LEU A 63 -1.27 5.03 -12.70
C LEU A 63 -1.90 6.41 -12.98
N PRO A 64 -1.45 7.46 -12.26
CA PRO A 64 -1.87 8.82 -12.58
C PRO A 64 -1.47 9.17 -14.01
N GLU A 65 -2.29 9.99 -14.67
CA GLU A 65 -1.99 10.45 -16.02
C GLU A 65 -0.62 11.16 -16.05
N PRO A 66 0.23 10.85 -17.03
CA PRO A 66 1.52 11.51 -17.15
C PRO A 66 1.31 12.98 -17.50
N GLU A 67 1.76 13.86 -16.61
CA GLU A 67 1.82 15.31 -16.83
C GLU A 67 3.21 15.73 -17.34
N SER A 68 3.32 16.89 -17.98
CA SER A 68 4.61 17.44 -18.37
C SER A 68 5.40 17.89 -17.13
N GLU A 69 6.73 17.80 -17.19
CA GLU A 69 7.60 18.21 -16.08
C GLU A 69 7.36 19.68 -15.66
N GLU A 70 7.09 20.56 -16.63
CA GLU A 70 6.77 21.97 -16.36
C GLU A 70 5.45 22.13 -15.60
N ALA A 71 4.40 21.41 -16.01
CA ALA A 71 3.11 21.44 -15.33
C ALA A 71 3.21 20.86 -13.91
N GLN A 72 3.98 19.77 -13.75
CA GLN A 72 4.27 19.17 -12.45
C GLN A 72 4.99 20.15 -11.53
N ALA A 73 6.02 20.84 -12.03
CA ALA A 73 6.77 21.82 -11.27
C ALA A 73 5.89 22.99 -10.81
N MET A 74 5.05 23.53 -11.69
CA MET A 74 4.09 24.58 -11.33
C MET A 74 3.10 24.12 -10.27
N ARG A 75 2.57 22.90 -10.40
CA ARG A 75 1.65 22.32 -9.42
C ARG A 75 2.30 22.15 -8.05
N LEU A 76 3.56 21.70 -8.01
CA LEU A 76 4.32 21.56 -6.76
C LEU A 76 4.55 22.92 -6.09
N GLN A 77 4.92 23.94 -6.87
CA GLN A 77 5.11 25.30 -6.35
C GLN A 77 3.82 25.89 -5.79
N ASP A 78 2.69 25.68 -6.46
CA ASP A 78 1.40 26.13 -5.96
C ASP A 78 0.99 25.38 -4.68
N LEU A 79 1.25 24.07 -4.61
CA LEU A 79 0.98 23.27 -3.42
C LEU A 79 1.83 23.70 -2.22
N GLU A 80 3.10 24.05 -2.45
CA GLU A 80 3.99 24.60 -1.42
C GLU A 80 3.49 25.94 -0.88
N ARG A 81 3.02 26.82 -1.78
CA ARG A 81 2.40 28.09 -1.39
C ARG A 81 1.15 27.85 -0.52
N GLN A 82 0.26 26.95 -0.95
CA GLN A 82 -0.95 26.60 -0.20
C GLN A 82 -0.63 26.01 1.18
N MET A 83 0.38 25.14 1.27
CA MET A 83 0.86 24.59 2.54
C MET A 83 1.34 25.67 3.49
N THR A 84 2.14 26.62 2.99
CA THR A 84 2.66 27.73 3.78
C THR A 84 1.52 28.62 4.31
N GLU A 85 0.54 28.94 3.47
CA GLU A 85 -0.64 29.72 3.88
C GLU A 85 -1.47 29.00 4.94
N ALA A 86 -1.68 27.68 4.78
CA ALA A 86 -2.42 26.87 5.73
C ALA A 86 -1.70 26.75 7.08
N ASP A 87 -0.37 26.61 7.08
CA ASP A 87 0.44 26.56 8.31
C ASP A 87 0.39 27.90 9.06
N ASP A 88 0.49 29.03 8.36
CA ASP A 88 0.34 30.35 8.95
C ASP A 88 -1.03 30.54 9.60
N ASP A 89 -2.09 30.11 8.93
CA ASP A 89 -3.45 30.14 9.48
C ASP A 89 -3.61 29.24 10.70
N TYR A 90 -3.02 28.05 10.65
CA TYR A 90 -2.98 27.13 11.79
C TYR A 90 -2.29 27.78 12.99
N VAL A 91 -1.09 28.35 12.81
CA VAL A 91 -0.35 29.04 13.87
C VAL A 91 -1.16 30.21 14.44
N ARG A 92 -1.79 31.02 13.58
CA ARG A 92 -2.69 32.09 14.01
C ARG A 92 -3.84 31.57 14.87
N ALA A 93 -4.51 30.50 14.44
CA ALA A 93 -5.62 29.89 15.17
C ALA A 93 -5.20 29.34 16.53
N VAL A 94 -4.07 28.63 16.58
CA VAL A 94 -3.50 28.08 17.82
C VAL A 94 -3.15 29.20 18.79
N ASN A 95 -2.53 30.29 18.32
CA ASN A 95 -2.20 31.42 19.17
C ASN A 95 -3.45 32.12 19.72
N ARG A 96 -4.51 32.26 18.93
CA ARG A 96 -5.81 32.77 19.44
C ARG A 96 -6.38 31.86 20.52
N ALA A 97 -6.38 30.55 20.31
CA ALA A 97 -6.88 29.58 21.27
C ALA A 97 -6.08 29.60 22.58
N LYS A 98 -4.74 29.64 22.51
CA LYS A 98 -3.86 29.77 23.69
C LYS A 98 -4.14 31.04 24.47
N ASN A 99 -4.30 32.17 23.78
CA ASN A 99 -4.60 33.45 24.43
C ASN A 99 -5.97 33.45 25.10
N LEU A 100 -6.99 32.90 24.44
CA LEU A 100 -8.32 32.76 25.02
C LEU A 100 -8.29 31.84 26.25
N HIS A 101 -7.63 30.68 26.15
CA HIS A 101 -7.44 29.77 27.27
C HIS A 101 -6.79 30.48 28.46
N ARG A 102 -5.69 31.20 28.24
CA ARG A 102 -5.01 31.96 29.29
C ARG A 102 -5.96 32.96 29.97
N ARG A 103 -6.71 33.75 29.19
CA ARG A 103 -7.67 34.72 29.73
C ARG A 103 -8.77 34.07 30.55
N ILE A 104 -9.31 32.94 30.08
CA ILE A 104 -10.32 32.19 30.83
C ILE A 104 -9.73 31.63 32.14
N SER A 105 -8.51 31.08 32.10
CA SER A 105 -7.83 30.59 33.29
C SER A 105 -7.54 31.70 34.30
N GLU A 106 -7.18 32.90 33.84
CA GLU A 106 -6.98 34.08 34.70
C GLU A 106 -8.29 34.49 35.37
N VAL A 107 -9.38 34.65 34.59
CA VAL A 107 -10.70 35.01 35.14
C VAL A 107 -11.21 33.97 36.15
N LEU A 108 -11.05 32.67 35.84
CA LEU A 108 -11.44 31.60 36.76
C LEU A 108 -10.59 31.62 38.03
N ARG A 109 -9.30 31.94 37.93
CA ARG A 109 -8.44 32.07 39.10
C ARG A 109 -8.84 33.27 39.95
N ASP A 110 -9.06 34.44 39.34
CA ASP A 110 -9.51 35.64 40.06
C ASP A 110 -10.85 35.40 40.78
N MET A 111 -11.81 34.72 40.13
CA MET A 111 -13.09 34.33 40.76
C MET A 111 -12.94 33.31 41.90
N LEU A 112 -11.90 32.49 41.89
CA LEU A 112 -11.64 31.46 42.91
C LEU A 112 -10.73 31.97 44.05
N ASP A 113 -9.93 33.01 43.78
CA ASP A 113 -9.01 33.65 44.73
C ASP A 113 -9.67 34.85 45.44
N GLU A 114 -10.82 35.36 44.97
CA GLU A 114 -11.70 36.22 45.79
C GLU A 114 -12.14 35.43 47.02
N PRO A 115 -11.68 35.77 48.25
CA PRO A 115 -12.21 35.14 49.43
C PRO A 115 -13.68 35.52 49.51
N ASP A 116 -14.55 34.52 49.64
CA ASP A 116 -15.93 34.71 50.09
C ASP A 116 -15.92 35.80 51.17
N GLY A 117 -16.61 36.90 50.89
CA GLY A 117 -16.80 38.03 51.80
C GLY A 117 -17.58 37.61 53.04
N LEU A 118 -16.94 36.81 53.89
CA LEU A 118 -17.40 36.35 55.20
C LEU A 118 -16.33 36.70 56.23
N ASP A 119 -15.99 37.98 56.31
CA ASP A 119 -15.73 38.58 57.62
C ASP A 119 -16.87 39.55 57.90
N ASN A 120 -17.89 38.99 58.55
CA ASN A 120 -18.92 39.70 59.28
C ASN A 120 -18.30 40.29 60.56
N PRO A 121 -18.35 41.61 60.79
CA PRO A 121 -18.10 42.15 62.12
C PRO A 121 -19.31 42.96 62.61
N GLY A 122 -19.96 42.45 63.66
CA GLY A 122 -20.69 43.26 64.65
C GLY A 122 -22.14 43.60 64.33
#